data_AF-A0A2W5NBD5-F1
#
_entry.id   AF-A0A2W5NBD5-F1
#
_cell.length_a   1.000
_cell.length_b   1.000
_cell.length_c   1.000
_cell.angle_alpha   90.00
_cell.angle_beta   90.00
_cell.angle_gamma   90.00
#
_symmetry.space_group_name_H-M   'P 1'
#
loop_
_entity.id
_entity.type
_entity.pdbx_description
1 polymer ?
#
loop_
_entity_poly.entity_id
_entity_poly.type
_entity_poly.pdbx_seq_one_letter_code
_entity_poly.pdbx_strand_id
1 'polypeptide(L)'
;MATQLAGQLGISTPIGDLLGSSDAEMEAEFADYAALGVKWLRTDFLWDWVKPTARSAYDWTVYDKVVTMAEKYGIEVLALVNGETSWASKTLSNAYAQEAFGDFAAAAAAHFGDRIDYWEIFNEPNLRGITAANYTAALKEAHDGIKAVDADDVVITAGLAAVPSTANGLYGAVDYLRGIYASGGGGYFDAVGYHPYTYPYMPSASDSWNGWQIMEDGIRATMTANGDAGLGVWITEIGAPTAGSANAVSQSTQATILSQAVGLAESYDWAGPLLWYSYKDRGGASTDPENWFGLIGPDGTRKLAYATFQALAREQGTEGEAPVVTPTPTPAPTPTPTPTQTPTFSGYRYDGTSASETIIGNDQANYIQGGRGDDILLGGKGDDVLIGQWGNDILTGGAGKDRFVYKDPAGMGWDTITDFEKGDRIDLTGIDANSRVAGDQAFKFIGSAWLAKSADLGFYQDAARGCTWVQGDLNGDKLYDFSIRVEGLLTFDASDFLL
;
A
#
# COMPACT_ATOMS: atom_id res chain seq x y z
N MET A 1 18.27 21.96 12.42
CA MET A 1 17.55 20.68 12.26
C MET A 1 18.12 19.64 13.20
N ALA A 2 17.29 19.00 14.01
CA ALA A 2 17.66 17.76 14.69
C ALA A 2 18.00 16.71 13.63
N THR A 3 19.01 15.86 13.88
CA THR A 3 19.37 14.78 12.96
C THR A 3 18.19 13.84 12.83
N GLN A 4 17.51 13.84 11.69
CA GLN A 4 16.43 12.91 11.42
C GLN A 4 17.00 11.50 11.33
N LEU A 5 16.50 10.60 12.18
CA LEU A 5 16.93 9.20 12.18
C LEU A 5 16.11 8.44 11.13
N ALA A 6 16.77 7.62 10.31
CA ALA A 6 16.10 6.74 9.38
C ALA A 6 15.15 5.80 10.15
N GLY A 7 13.91 5.68 9.69
CA GLY A 7 12.90 4.87 10.36
C GLY A 7 12.40 5.42 11.71
N GLN A 8 12.70 6.69 12.04
CA GLN A 8 12.22 7.29 13.28
C GLN A 8 10.70 7.20 13.37
N LEU A 9 10.22 6.66 14.50
CA LEU A 9 8.82 6.31 14.64
C LEU A 9 7.90 7.52 14.84
N GLY A 10 6.82 7.51 14.06
CA GLY A 10 5.69 8.40 14.22
C GLY A 10 4.36 7.71 13.98
N ILE A 11 3.29 8.49 14.03
CA ILE A 11 1.93 8.03 13.77
C ILE A 11 1.31 8.90 12.67
N SER A 12 0.63 8.24 11.73
CA SER A 12 -0.30 8.87 10.80
C SER A 12 -1.71 8.75 11.36
N THR A 13 -2.33 9.87 11.72
CA THR A 13 -3.70 9.90 12.27
C THR A 13 -4.54 10.91 11.49
N PRO A 14 -5.64 10.49 10.86
CA PRO A 14 -6.58 11.39 10.22
C PRO A 14 -7.05 12.46 11.19
N ILE A 15 -7.17 13.71 10.73
CA ILE A 15 -7.51 14.82 11.63
C ILE A 15 -8.81 14.56 12.41
N GLY A 16 -9.81 13.96 11.76
CA GLY A 16 -11.08 13.63 12.39
C GLY A 16 -10.97 12.70 13.60
N ASP A 17 -9.97 11.81 13.64
CA ASP A 17 -9.75 10.90 14.76
C ASP A 17 -9.09 11.61 15.96
N LEU A 18 -8.18 12.55 15.70
CA LEU A 18 -7.50 13.34 16.75
C LEU A 18 -8.46 14.25 17.52
N LEU A 19 -9.50 14.75 16.86
CA LEU A 19 -10.45 15.67 17.49
C LEU A 19 -11.28 15.01 18.59
N GLY A 20 -11.35 13.68 18.59
CA GLY A 20 -12.09 12.90 19.58
C GLY A 20 -13.52 13.39 19.79
N SER A 21 -14.05 13.21 21.00
CA SER A 21 -15.29 13.86 21.45
C SER A 21 -15.02 15.11 22.30
N SER A 22 -13.78 15.36 22.74
CA SER A 22 -13.41 16.55 23.54
C SER A 22 -11.90 16.87 23.57
N ASP A 23 -11.55 18.11 23.92
CA ASP A 23 -10.15 18.56 24.09
C ASP A 23 -9.37 17.71 25.14
N ALA A 24 -10.05 17.18 26.16
CA ALA A 24 -9.41 16.34 27.19
C ALA A 24 -9.04 14.94 26.67
N GLU A 25 -9.81 14.40 25.73
CA GLU A 25 -9.48 13.12 25.09
C GLU A 25 -8.29 13.29 24.14
N MET A 26 -8.24 14.39 23.38
CA MET A 26 -7.08 14.75 22.57
C MET A 26 -5.82 14.88 23.44
N GLU A 27 -5.88 15.62 24.55
CA GLU A 27 -4.73 15.74 25.45
C GLU A 27 -4.26 14.38 26.00
N ALA A 28 -5.20 13.49 26.37
CA ALA A 28 -4.86 12.15 26.84
C ALA A 28 -4.20 11.30 25.75
N GLU A 29 -4.65 11.44 24.50
CA GLU A 29 -4.05 10.78 23.35
C GLU A 29 -2.61 11.26 23.09
N PHE A 30 -2.38 12.57 23.06
CA PHE A 30 -1.02 13.13 22.91
C PHE A 30 -0.11 12.78 24.10
N ALA A 31 -0.64 12.70 25.32
CA ALA A 31 0.12 12.21 26.46
C ALA A 31 0.55 10.75 26.29
N ASP A 32 -0.29 9.91 25.70
CA ASP A 32 0.05 8.52 25.41
C ASP A 32 1.03 8.41 24.22
N TYR A 33 0.92 9.28 23.21
CA TYR A 33 1.93 9.39 22.13
C TYR A 33 3.33 9.65 22.71
N ALA A 34 3.44 10.61 23.62
CA ALA A 34 4.69 10.90 24.32
C ALA A 34 5.19 9.69 25.13
N ALA A 35 4.29 8.97 25.80
CA ALA A 35 4.62 7.76 26.56
C ALA A 35 5.02 6.57 25.67
N LEU A 36 4.49 6.49 24.46
CA LEU A 36 4.87 5.54 23.41
C LEU A 36 6.25 5.85 22.84
N GLY A 37 6.67 7.12 22.86
CA GLY A 37 7.90 7.59 22.23
C GLY A 37 7.72 8.08 20.79
N VAL A 38 6.48 8.41 20.40
CA VAL A 38 6.16 9.02 19.10
C VAL A 38 6.96 10.31 18.92
N LYS A 39 7.60 10.47 17.76
CA LYS A 39 8.35 11.68 17.40
C LYS A 39 7.69 12.51 16.31
N TRP A 40 6.90 11.86 15.46
CA TRP A 40 6.22 12.50 14.34
C TRP A 40 4.73 12.22 14.41
N LEU A 41 3.95 13.26 14.14
CA LEU A 41 2.53 13.18 13.83
C LEU A 41 2.32 13.64 12.40
N ARG A 42 1.82 12.76 11.55
CA ARG A 42 1.22 13.16 10.28
C ARG A 42 -0.29 13.26 10.42
N THR A 43 -0.86 14.37 9.98
CA THR A 43 -2.30 14.57 10.00
C THR A 43 -2.74 15.52 8.89
N ASP A 44 -3.96 15.32 8.39
CA ASP A 44 -4.54 16.11 7.31
C ASP A 44 -4.71 17.59 7.71
N PHE A 45 -4.43 18.47 6.77
CA PHE A 45 -4.86 19.86 6.73
C PHE A 45 -5.83 20.00 5.57
N LEU A 46 -7.12 19.74 5.87
CA LEU A 46 -8.18 19.62 4.86
C LEU A 46 -8.59 21.00 4.32
N TRP A 47 -8.33 21.22 3.04
CA TRP A 47 -8.55 22.49 2.34
C TRP A 47 -10.00 22.97 2.43
N ASP A 48 -10.97 22.06 2.31
CA ASP A 48 -12.40 22.37 2.38
C ASP A 48 -12.87 22.67 3.81
N TRP A 49 -12.16 22.22 4.84
CA TRP A 49 -12.45 22.58 6.24
C TRP A 49 -11.90 23.96 6.58
N VAL A 50 -10.66 24.24 6.19
CA VAL A 50 -10.03 25.54 6.43
C VAL A 50 -10.66 26.62 5.55
N LYS A 51 -10.99 26.28 4.31
CA LYS A 51 -11.48 27.22 3.30
C LYS A 51 -12.68 26.66 2.51
N PRO A 52 -13.87 26.56 3.14
CA PRO A 52 -15.04 25.90 2.54
C PRO A 52 -15.55 26.55 1.26
N THR A 53 -15.27 27.84 1.03
CA THR A 53 -15.63 28.53 -0.21
C THR A 53 -14.47 29.38 -0.74
N ALA A 54 -14.47 29.68 -2.04
CA ALA A 54 -13.48 30.57 -2.65
C ALA A 54 -13.41 31.95 -1.96
N ARG A 55 -14.48 32.40 -1.28
CA ARG A 55 -14.56 33.71 -0.61
C ARG A 55 -14.43 33.67 0.91
N SER A 56 -14.44 32.50 1.54
CA SER A 56 -14.27 32.42 3.00
C SER A 56 -12.83 32.77 3.37
N ALA A 57 -12.68 33.37 4.56
CA ALA A 57 -11.39 33.43 5.22
C ALA A 57 -10.91 32.01 5.59
N TYR A 58 -9.62 31.87 5.84
CA TYR A 58 -9.06 30.64 6.39
C TYR A 58 -9.46 30.50 7.86
N ASP A 59 -9.89 29.31 8.28
CA ASP A 59 -10.16 28.95 9.67
C ASP A 59 -9.22 27.84 10.13
N TRP A 60 -8.23 28.22 10.93
CA TRP A 60 -7.20 27.32 11.45
C TRP A 60 -7.51 26.80 12.86
N THR A 61 -8.66 27.15 13.44
CA THR A 61 -8.96 26.95 14.87
C THR A 61 -8.75 25.52 15.34
N VAL A 62 -9.15 24.55 14.52
CA VAL A 62 -9.02 23.12 14.84
C VAL A 62 -7.56 22.67 14.78
N TYR A 63 -6.83 23.13 13.77
CA TYR A 63 -5.41 22.78 13.56
C TYR A 63 -4.51 23.44 14.60
N ASP A 64 -4.80 24.68 15.01
CA ASP A 64 -4.10 25.37 16.11
C ASP A 64 -4.12 24.53 17.40
N LYS A 65 -5.24 23.87 17.70
CA LYS A 65 -5.34 22.99 18.87
C LYS A 65 -4.39 21.79 18.74
N VAL A 66 -4.41 21.12 17.60
CA VAL A 66 -3.59 19.93 17.34
C VAL A 66 -2.10 20.27 17.40
N VAL A 67 -1.68 21.34 16.73
CA VAL A 67 -0.27 21.79 16.72
C VAL A 67 0.16 22.20 18.13
N THR A 68 -0.69 22.90 18.88
CA THR A 68 -0.39 23.25 20.28
C THR A 68 -0.20 22.01 21.16
N MET A 69 -0.97 20.93 20.93
CA MET A 69 -0.76 19.68 21.63
C MET A 69 0.53 18.99 21.21
N ALA A 70 0.84 18.95 19.91
CA ALA A 70 2.08 18.38 19.40
C ALA A 70 3.32 19.06 20.03
N GLU A 71 3.35 20.40 20.03
CA GLU A 71 4.41 21.20 20.65
C GLU A 71 4.54 20.91 22.15
N LYS A 72 3.41 20.87 22.88
CA LYS A 72 3.38 20.59 24.32
C LYS A 72 4.04 19.25 24.67
N TYR A 73 3.93 18.26 23.79
CA TYR A 73 4.48 16.92 23.99
C TYR A 73 5.77 16.65 23.20
N GLY A 74 6.33 17.66 22.52
CA GLY A 74 7.57 17.56 21.77
C GLY A 74 7.48 16.60 20.59
N ILE A 75 6.37 16.65 19.86
CA ILE A 75 6.08 15.84 18.67
C ILE A 75 6.11 16.77 17.46
N GLU A 76 6.91 16.42 16.47
CA GLU A 76 6.99 17.14 15.19
C GLU A 76 5.74 16.87 14.35
N VAL A 77 5.24 17.89 13.65
CA VAL A 77 4.07 17.76 12.78
C VAL A 77 4.52 17.70 11.33
N LEU A 78 4.16 16.61 10.64
CA LEU A 78 4.13 16.54 9.19
C LEU A 78 2.73 16.97 8.72
N ALA A 79 2.60 18.21 8.27
CA ALA A 79 1.32 18.76 7.83
C ALA A 79 0.98 18.26 6.42
N LEU A 80 -0.04 17.41 6.32
CA LEU A 80 -0.53 16.89 5.05
C LEU A 80 -1.49 17.90 4.43
N VAL A 81 -1.00 18.77 3.55
CA VAL A 81 -1.81 19.72 2.79
C VAL A 81 -2.67 18.93 1.80
N ASN A 82 -3.96 18.80 2.08
CA ASN A 82 -4.83 17.83 1.41
C ASN A 82 -6.26 18.35 1.27
N GLY A 83 -7.13 17.58 0.62
CA GLY A 83 -8.55 17.85 0.54
C GLY A 83 -9.01 18.40 -0.81
N GLU A 84 -10.30 18.23 -1.07
CA GLU A 84 -10.96 18.60 -2.31
C GLU A 84 -12.02 19.67 -2.03
N THR A 85 -11.95 20.80 -2.72
CA THR A 85 -12.99 21.83 -2.57
C THR A 85 -14.06 21.71 -3.65
N SER A 86 -15.27 22.16 -3.35
CA SER A 86 -16.37 22.22 -4.33
C SER A 86 -16.20 23.33 -5.39
N TRP A 87 -15.29 24.26 -5.14
CA TRP A 87 -15.09 25.48 -5.92
C TRP A 87 -13.79 25.49 -6.75
N ALA A 88 -12.92 24.49 -6.56
CA ALA A 88 -11.77 24.22 -7.42
C ALA A 88 -11.88 22.82 -8.06
N SER A 89 -11.05 22.55 -9.07
CA SER A 89 -11.05 21.24 -9.72
C SER A 89 -10.47 20.17 -8.79
N LYS A 90 -11.26 19.14 -8.49
CA LYS A 90 -10.85 17.97 -7.70
C LYS A 90 -9.66 17.22 -8.30
N THR A 91 -9.48 17.30 -9.62
CA THR A 91 -8.37 16.63 -10.33
C THR A 91 -7.20 17.58 -10.64
N LEU A 92 -7.21 18.79 -10.07
CA LEU A 92 -6.21 19.84 -10.28
C LEU A 92 -5.96 20.13 -11.78
N SER A 93 -7.01 19.98 -12.59
CA SER A 93 -6.91 19.95 -14.06
C SER A 93 -6.84 21.32 -14.74
N ASN A 94 -6.81 22.40 -13.98
CA ASN A 94 -6.69 23.75 -14.52
C ASN A 94 -5.84 24.63 -13.59
N ALA A 95 -5.26 25.68 -14.19
CA ALA A 95 -4.35 26.60 -13.51
C ALA A 95 -4.95 27.24 -12.26
N TYR A 96 -6.23 27.63 -12.30
CA TYR A 96 -6.90 28.21 -11.13
C TYR A 96 -6.90 27.26 -9.92
N ALA A 97 -7.18 25.97 -10.15
CA ALA A 97 -7.17 24.99 -9.07
C ALA A 97 -5.76 24.72 -8.53
N GLN A 98 -4.75 24.76 -9.39
CA GLN A 98 -3.34 24.56 -9.04
C GLN A 98 -2.81 25.74 -8.21
N GLU A 99 -3.04 26.97 -8.67
CA GLU A 99 -2.69 28.23 -7.98
C GLU A 99 -3.42 28.31 -6.63
N ALA A 100 -4.73 28.07 -6.60
CA ALA A 100 -5.49 28.14 -5.35
C ALA A 100 -5.09 27.08 -4.32
N PHE A 101 -4.61 25.91 -4.76
CA PHE A 101 -4.06 24.89 -3.88
C PHE A 101 -2.69 25.31 -3.34
N GLY A 102 -1.83 25.91 -4.17
CA GLY A 102 -0.57 26.52 -3.73
C GLY A 102 -0.77 27.66 -2.74
N ASP A 103 -1.73 28.55 -2.98
CA ASP A 103 -2.13 29.63 -2.06
C ASP A 103 -2.58 29.08 -0.69
N PHE A 104 -3.24 27.93 -0.66
CA PHE A 104 -3.63 27.27 0.57
C PHE A 104 -2.42 26.72 1.32
N ALA A 105 -1.49 26.07 0.63
CA ALA A 105 -0.24 25.59 1.21
C ALA A 105 0.60 26.75 1.79
N ALA A 106 0.75 27.84 1.03
CA ALA A 106 1.45 29.05 1.47
C ALA A 106 0.78 29.71 2.68
N ALA A 107 -0.57 29.75 2.69
CA ALA A 107 -1.31 30.28 3.82
C ALA A 107 -1.18 29.42 5.08
N ALA A 108 -1.07 28.09 4.93
CA ALA A 108 -0.79 27.18 6.04
C ALA A 108 0.61 27.46 6.61
N ALA A 109 1.64 27.47 5.76
CA ALA A 109 3.02 27.78 6.15
C ALA A 109 3.11 29.15 6.85
N ALA A 110 2.50 30.18 6.28
CA ALA A 110 2.50 31.52 6.88
C ALA A 110 1.78 31.59 8.24
N HIS A 111 0.74 30.78 8.46
CA HIS A 111 0.00 30.77 9.72
C HIS A 111 0.78 30.06 10.83
N PHE A 112 1.40 28.92 10.53
CA PHE A 112 2.12 28.13 11.53
C PHE A 112 3.57 28.60 11.74
N GLY A 113 4.23 29.15 10.73
CA GLY A 113 5.64 29.57 10.79
C GLY A 113 6.52 28.47 11.39
N ASP A 114 7.49 28.85 12.23
CA ASP A 114 8.44 27.97 12.93
C ASP A 114 7.81 26.87 13.84
N ARG A 115 6.47 26.77 13.89
CA ARG A 115 5.75 25.70 14.60
C ARG A 115 5.61 24.43 13.75
N ILE A 116 5.75 24.54 12.42
CA ILE A 116 5.72 23.42 11.48
C ILE A 116 6.72 23.70 10.35
N ASP A 117 7.72 22.83 10.24
CA ASP A 117 8.74 22.91 9.19
C ASP A 117 8.54 21.86 8.08
N TYR A 118 7.52 20.99 8.16
CA TYR A 118 7.39 19.82 7.27
C TYR A 118 6.00 19.73 6.63
N TRP A 119 5.99 19.70 5.29
CA TRP A 119 4.77 19.83 4.48
C TRP A 119 4.67 18.72 3.44
N GLU A 120 3.71 17.82 3.60
CA GLU A 120 3.40 16.81 2.58
C GLU A 120 2.29 17.31 1.66
N ILE A 121 2.56 17.27 0.36
CA ILE A 121 1.69 17.88 -0.63
C ILE A 121 0.80 16.81 -1.27
N PHE A 122 -0.46 16.74 -0.80
CA PHE A 122 -1.55 15.85 -1.24
C PHE A 122 -1.42 14.38 -0.77
N ASN A 123 -2.56 13.69 -0.63
CA ASN A 123 -2.59 12.26 -0.29
C ASN A 123 -2.97 11.39 -1.49
N GLU A 124 -2.08 10.48 -1.90
CA GLU A 124 -2.31 9.45 -2.92
C GLU A 124 -3.01 9.95 -4.21
N PRO A 125 -2.50 11.00 -4.85
CA PRO A 125 -3.11 11.53 -6.08
C PRO A 125 -3.10 10.49 -7.20
N ASN A 126 -2.22 9.49 -7.13
CA ASN A 126 -2.13 8.36 -8.04
C ASN A 126 -3.31 7.37 -7.95
N LEU A 127 -4.19 7.51 -6.96
CA LEU A 127 -5.47 6.79 -6.85
C LEU A 127 -6.70 7.64 -7.22
N ARG A 128 -6.51 8.94 -7.48
CA ARG A 128 -7.61 9.92 -7.51
C ARG A 128 -7.89 10.52 -8.89
N GLY A 129 -7.35 9.90 -9.94
CA GLY A 129 -7.47 10.41 -11.31
C GLY A 129 -6.77 11.77 -11.54
N ILE A 130 -5.91 12.19 -10.61
CA ILE A 130 -5.03 13.36 -10.77
C ILE A 130 -3.82 12.89 -11.55
N THR A 131 -3.61 13.41 -12.77
CA THR A 131 -2.43 13.07 -13.56
C THR A 131 -1.16 13.60 -12.88
N ALA A 132 -0.02 12.94 -13.10
CA ALA A 132 1.25 13.41 -12.56
C ALA A 132 1.58 14.85 -13.00
N ALA A 133 1.19 15.25 -14.22
CA ALA A 133 1.36 16.62 -14.70
C ALA A 133 0.51 17.65 -13.93
N ASN A 134 -0.76 17.35 -13.68
CA ASN A 134 -1.65 18.22 -12.90
C ASN A 134 -1.17 18.35 -11.46
N TYR A 135 -0.80 17.22 -10.85
CA TYR A 135 -0.22 17.20 -9.52
C TYR A 135 1.08 18.01 -9.46
N THR A 136 1.99 17.83 -10.43
CA THR A 136 3.27 18.54 -10.46
C THR A 136 3.09 20.05 -10.59
N ALA A 137 2.09 20.51 -11.34
CA ALA A 137 1.79 21.94 -11.41
C ALA A 137 1.37 22.50 -10.04
N ALA A 138 0.48 21.80 -9.31
CA ALA A 138 0.10 22.21 -7.96
C ALA A 138 1.23 22.07 -6.93
N LEU A 139 2.07 21.04 -7.05
CA LEU A 139 3.28 20.85 -6.22
C LEU A 139 4.23 22.03 -6.35
N LYS A 140 4.43 22.56 -7.57
CA LYS A 140 5.28 23.75 -7.79
C LYS A 140 4.73 25.00 -7.11
N GLU A 141 3.44 25.26 -7.26
CA GLU A 141 2.78 26.40 -6.60
C GLU A 141 2.87 26.28 -5.07
N ALA A 142 2.63 25.08 -4.52
CA ALA A 142 2.75 24.83 -3.10
C ALA A 142 4.19 24.99 -2.60
N HIS A 143 5.16 24.39 -3.30
CA HIS A 143 6.58 24.52 -2.97
C HIS A 143 7.03 25.98 -2.95
N ASP A 144 6.79 26.73 -4.01
CA ASP A 144 7.24 28.11 -4.11
C ASP A 144 6.57 29.00 -3.06
N GLY A 145 5.28 28.74 -2.77
CA GLY A 145 4.53 29.41 -1.73
C GLY A 145 5.07 29.14 -0.32
N ILE A 146 5.34 27.88 0.01
CA ILE A 146 5.92 27.46 1.31
C ILE A 146 7.33 28.03 1.46
N LYS A 147 8.21 27.82 0.46
CA LYS A 147 9.61 28.28 0.50
C LYS A 147 9.75 29.81 0.53
N ALA A 148 8.73 30.55 0.10
CA ALA A 148 8.68 32.00 0.21
C ALA A 148 8.36 32.48 1.63
N VAL A 149 7.72 31.65 2.46
CA VAL A 149 7.49 31.90 3.88
C VAL A 149 8.76 31.59 4.66
N ASP A 150 9.26 30.36 4.54
CA ASP A 150 10.54 29.93 5.09
C ASP A 150 11.25 29.01 4.09
N ALA A 151 12.49 29.38 3.73
CA ALA A 151 13.27 28.61 2.78
C ALA A 151 13.81 27.29 3.36
N ASP A 152 13.86 27.18 4.68
CA ASP A 152 14.34 25.99 5.40
C ASP A 152 13.23 24.93 5.59
N ASP A 153 11.96 25.27 5.32
CA ASP A 153 10.82 24.32 5.34
C ASP A 153 11.05 23.16 4.39
N VAL A 154 10.70 21.95 4.79
CA VAL A 154 10.82 20.72 4.01
C VAL A 154 9.51 20.44 3.29
N VAL A 155 9.57 20.35 1.97
CA VAL A 155 8.43 20.00 1.11
C VAL A 155 8.56 18.56 0.65
N ILE A 156 7.60 17.72 1.01
CA ILE A 156 7.54 16.30 0.65
C ILE A 156 6.49 16.12 -0.46
N THR A 157 6.81 15.34 -1.49
CA THR A 157 5.77 14.94 -2.47
C THR A 157 4.64 14.20 -1.79
N ALA A 158 3.52 13.99 -2.50
CA ALA A 158 2.42 13.19 -2.01
C ALA A 158 2.91 11.79 -1.62
N GLY A 159 2.39 11.25 -0.52
CA GLY A 159 2.43 9.83 -0.23
C GLY A 159 1.79 9.04 -1.35
N LEU A 160 2.61 8.38 -2.19
CA LEU A 160 2.11 7.57 -3.30
C LEU A 160 1.70 6.18 -2.83
N ALA A 161 0.53 5.71 -3.24
CA ALA A 161 0.08 4.36 -2.95
C ALA A 161 0.86 3.31 -3.76
N ALA A 162 1.22 2.19 -3.13
CA ALA A 162 1.86 1.04 -3.76
C ALA A 162 0.88 0.20 -4.62
N VAL A 163 0.37 0.78 -5.72
CA VAL A 163 -0.57 0.12 -6.65
C VAL A 163 0.06 -0.11 -8.02
N PRO A 164 -0.51 -1.01 -8.86
CA PRO A 164 -0.14 -1.08 -10.27
C PRO A 164 -0.74 0.08 -11.08
N SER A 165 -0.10 0.42 -12.20
CA SER A 165 -0.69 1.28 -13.24
C SER A 165 -1.83 0.54 -13.93
N THR A 166 -3.01 1.17 -14.02
CA THR A 166 -4.18 0.60 -14.70
C THR A 166 -4.74 1.58 -15.74
N ALA A 167 -5.50 1.06 -16.72
CA ALA A 167 -6.17 1.90 -17.71
C ALA A 167 -7.26 2.82 -17.11
N ASN A 168 -7.65 2.61 -15.85
CA ASN A 168 -8.72 3.34 -15.17
C ASN A 168 -8.25 4.60 -14.42
N GLY A 169 -7.00 5.01 -14.65
CA GLY A 169 -6.44 6.21 -14.03
C GLY A 169 -5.83 5.97 -12.65
N LEU A 170 -5.59 4.70 -12.27
CA LEU A 170 -4.61 4.38 -11.23
C LEU A 170 -3.22 4.39 -11.87
N TYR A 171 -2.29 5.07 -11.23
CA TYR A 171 -0.90 5.09 -11.67
C TYR A 171 -0.05 4.42 -10.61
N GLY A 172 0.80 3.49 -11.03
CA GLY A 172 1.74 2.89 -10.10
C GLY A 172 2.74 3.94 -9.60
N ALA A 173 3.14 3.82 -8.35
CA ALA A 173 3.93 4.85 -7.67
C ALA A 173 5.19 5.25 -8.45
N VAL A 174 5.90 4.27 -9.03
CA VAL A 174 7.11 4.51 -9.84
C VAL A 174 6.78 5.28 -11.12
N ASP A 175 5.72 4.91 -11.83
CA ASP A 175 5.32 5.59 -13.06
C ASP A 175 4.80 7.00 -12.76
N TYR A 176 4.11 7.18 -11.64
CA TYR A 176 3.65 8.48 -11.18
C TYR A 176 4.83 9.40 -10.85
N LEU A 177 5.82 8.91 -10.11
CA LEU A 177 7.04 9.66 -9.79
C LEU A 177 7.84 10.01 -11.06
N ARG A 178 7.98 9.09 -12.01
CA ARG A 178 8.56 9.39 -13.33
C ARG A 178 7.78 10.49 -14.04
N GLY A 179 6.45 10.46 -13.95
CA GLY A 179 5.58 11.52 -14.45
C GLY A 179 5.81 12.87 -13.78
N ILE A 180 6.11 12.89 -12.48
CA ILE A 180 6.48 14.12 -11.75
C ILE A 180 7.77 14.70 -12.33
N TYR A 181 8.82 13.89 -12.43
CA TYR A 181 10.08 14.32 -13.05
C TYR A 181 9.92 14.78 -14.50
N ALA A 182 9.18 14.02 -15.32
CA ALA A 182 8.92 14.36 -16.71
C ALA A 182 8.13 15.67 -16.88
N SER A 183 7.31 16.02 -15.88
CA SER A 183 6.57 17.29 -15.81
C SER A 183 7.41 18.44 -15.21
N GLY A 184 8.70 18.18 -14.99
CA GLY A 184 9.68 19.13 -14.47
C GLY A 184 9.55 19.37 -12.96
N GLY A 185 9.08 18.39 -12.19
CA GLY A 185 8.93 18.50 -10.73
C GLY A 185 10.25 18.39 -9.96
N GLY A 186 11.35 17.95 -10.59
CA GLY A 186 12.67 17.92 -9.94
C GLY A 186 13.08 19.32 -9.46
N GLY A 187 13.54 19.41 -8.21
CA GLY A 187 13.87 20.67 -7.54
C GLY A 187 12.69 21.39 -6.86
N TYR A 188 11.49 20.77 -6.83
CA TYR A 188 10.29 21.30 -6.14
C TYR A 188 9.82 20.40 -4.99
N PHE A 189 10.72 19.59 -4.45
CA PHE A 189 10.53 18.79 -3.24
C PHE A 189 11.89 18.45 -2.64
N ASP A 190 11.92 18.23 -1.33
CA ASP A 190 13.08 17.88 -0.53
C ASP A 190 13.10 16.38 -0.14
N ALA A 191 11.95 15.70 -0.27
CA ALA A 191 11.82 14.26 -0.12
C ALA A 191 10.62 13.70 -0.91
N VAL A 192 10.61 12.39 -1.13
CA VAL A 192 9.48 11.69 -1.75
C VAL A 192 8.66 10.99 -0.67
N GLY A 193 7.36 11.29 -0.59
CA GLY A 193 6.40 10.56 0.25
C GLY A 193 5.96 9.24 -0.40
N TYR A 194 5.80 8.18 0.39
CA TYR A 194 5.39 6.87 -0.12
C TYR A 194 4.69 6.01 0.94
N HIS A 195 3.71 5.20 0.50
CA HIS A 195 2.93 4.30 1.35
C HIS A 195 3.18 2.81 1.01
N PRO A 196 4.25 2.20 1.55
CA PRO A 196 4.63 0.81 1.30
C PRO A 196 3.77 -0.21 2.08
N TYR A 197 2.45 -0.18 1.91
CA TYR A 197 1.56 -1.18 2.50
C TYR A 197 1.83 -2.59 1.90
N THR A 198 1.82 -3.61 2.76
CA THR A 198 2.09 -5.00 2.35
C THR A 198 1.13 -6.03 2.94
N TYR A 199 0.18 -5.66 3.81
CA TYR A 199 -0.63 -6.65 4.52
C TYR A 199 -1.49 -7.51 3.55
N PRO A 200 -1.65 -8.82 3.82
CA PRO A 200 -1.22 -9.55 5.02
C PRO A 200 0.27 -9.95 5.04
N TYR A 201 1.03 -9.61 3.99
CA TYR A 201 2.43 -9.98 3.80
C TYR A 201 3.41 -9.11 4.58
N MET A 202 4.63 -9.64 4.67
CA MET A 202 5.74 -9.05 5.39
C MET A 202 6.43 -7.95 4.57
N PRO A 203 6.86 -6.84 5.20
CA PRO A 203 7.71 -5.83 4.57
C PRO A 203 8.98 -6.39 3.92
N SER A 204 9.56 -7.43 4.51
CA SER A 204 10.81 -8.05 4.04
C SER A 204 10.65 -9.02 2.86
N ALA A 205 9.41 -9.25 2.38
CA ALA A 205 9.21 -10.13 1.23
C ALA A 205 9.80 -9.52 -0.04
N SER A 206 10.46 -10.35 -0.86
CA SER A 206 11.21 -9.93 -2.04
C SER A 206 10.38 -9.87 -3.32
N ASP A 207 9.05 -9.91 -3.20
CA ASP A 207 8.16 -9.86 -4.36
C ASP A 207 8.20 -8.50 -5.04
N SER A 208 8.26 -8.47 -6.37
CA SER A 208 8.35 -7.20 -7.11
C SER A 208 7.12 -6.29 -6.97
N TRP A 209 5.99 -6.84 -6.49
CA TRP A 209 4.77 -6.08 -6.17
C TRP A 209 4.76 -5.59 -4.72
N ASN A 210 5.66 -6.07 -3.87
CA ASN A 210 5.75 -5.65 -2.48
C ASN A 210 6.09 -4.15 -2.42
N GLY A 211 5.34 -3.40 -1.60
CA GLY A 211 5.54 -1.97 -1.46
C GLY A 211 6.99 -1.58 -1.16
N TRP A 212 7.71 -2.37 -0.35
CA TRP A 212 9.11 -2.13 0.01
C TRP A 212 10.07 -2.39 -1.14
N GLN A 213 9.85 -3.44 -1.94
CA GLN A 213 10.64 -3.70 -3.14
C GLN A 213 10.40 -2.62 -4.21
N ILE A 214 9.15 -2.18 -4.38
CA ILE A 214 8.83 -1.03 -5.26
C ILE A 214 9.56 0.24 -4.79
N MET A 215 9.69 0.44 -3.48
CA MET A 215 10.43 1.57 -2.92
C MET A 215 11.92 1.51 -3.26
N GLU A 216 12.56 0.37 -2.97
CA GLU A 216 14.00 0.16 -3.16
C GLU A 216 14.40 0.15 -4.64
N ASP A 217 13.74 -0.67 -5.46
CA ASP A 217 14.15 -0.88 -6.85
C ASP A 217 13.52 0.13 -7.80
N GLY A 218 12.37 0.69 -7.43
CA GLY A 218 11.58 1.55 -8.31
C GLY A 218 11.72 3.03 -7.98
N ILE A 219 11.26 3.43 -6.79
CA ILE A 219 11.25 4.82 -6.35
C ILE A 219 12.68 5.35 -6.22
N ARG A 220 13.54 4.66 -5.47
CA ARG A 220 14.94 5.09 -5.28
C ARG A 220 15.75 5.09 -6.57
N ALA A 221 15.58 4.08 -7.43
CA ALA A 221 16.22 4.09 -8.74
C ALA A 221 15.76 5.26 -9.59
N THR A 222 14.48 5.61 -9.55
CA THR A 222 13.93 6.77 -10.27
C THR A 222 14.51 8.08 -9.75
N MET A 223 14.60 8.28 -8.43
CA MET A 223 15.24 9.46 -7.85
C MET A 223 16.71 9.58 -8.25
N THR A 224 17.46 8.48 -8.12
CA THR A 224 18.89 8.41 -8.48
C THR A 224 19.11 8.76 -9.96
N ALA A 225 18.28 8.22 -10.86
CA ALA A 225 18.36 8.51 -12.29
C ALA A 225 18.09 9.98 -12.65
N ASN A 226 17.40 10.72 -11.79
CA ASN A 226 17.09 12.14 -11.98
C ASN A 226 17.99 13.08 -11.16
N GLY A 227 19.03 12.57 -10.50
CA GLY A 227 20.01 13.38 -9.76
C GLY A 227 19.71 13.59 -8.28
N ASP A 228 18.61 13.02 -7.78
CA ASP A 228 18.10 13.22 -6.42
C ASP A 228 18.46 12.05 -5.49
N ALA A 229 19.60 11.40 -5.72
CA ALA A 229 20.07 10.30 -4.90
C ALA A 229 20.29 10.71 -3.43
N GLY A 230 20.59 11.99 -3.17
CA GLY A 230 20.76 12.54 -1.82
C GLY A 230 19.46 12.90 -1.10
N LEU A 231 18.31 12.87 -1.78
CA LEU A 231 17.01 13.08 -1.14
C LEU A 231 16.47 11.77 -0.59
N GLY A 232 15.73 11.86 0.51
CA GLY A 232 15.16 10.70 1.20
C GLY A 232 13.78 10.28 0.70
N VAL A 233 13.36 9.08 1.09
CA VAL A 233 11.97 8.61 0.93
C VAL A 233 11.33 8.52 2.30
N TRP A 234 10.25 9.27 2.50
CA TRP A 234 9.50 9.30 3.75
C TRP A 234 8.36 8.29 3.68
N ILE A 235 8.31 7.40 4.67
CA ILE A 235 7.26 6.39 4.79
C ILE A 235 6.12 7.05 5.56
N THR A 236 5.36 7.88 4.84
CA THR A 236 4.35 8.76 5.43
C THR A 236 3.10 7.99 5.87
N GLU A 237 2.95 6.74 5.43
CA GLU A 237 1.92 5.85 5.93
C GLU A 237 2.28 4.37 5.76
N ILE A 238 2.12 3.58 6.82
CA ILE A 238 2.17 2.11 6.77
C ILE A 238 1.39 1.52 7.94
N GLY A 239 0.74 0.37 7.74
CA GLY A 239 0.03 -0.32 8.80
C GLY A 239 -0.44 -1.70 8.38
N ALA A 240 -1.14 -2.38 9.29
CA ALA A 240 -1.87 -3.60 8.99
C ALA A 240 -3.13 -3.69 9.87
N PRO A 241 -4.31 -3.95 9.29
CA PRO A 241 -5.56 -4.03 10.04
C PRO A 241 -5.69 -5.38 10.74
N THR A 242 -6.24 -5.40 11.95
CA THR A 242 -6.42 -6.65 12.73
C THR A 242 -7.82 -7.28 12.61
N ALA A 243 -8.73 -6.59 11.92
CA ALA A 243 -10.07 -7.06 11.55
C ALA A 243 -10.57 -6.23 10.37
N GLY A 244 -11.85 -6.39 9.98
CA GLY A 244 -12.45 -5.53 8.95
C GLY A 244 -12.24 -6.01 7.51
N SER A 245 -11.37 -6.98 7.27
CA SER A 245 -11.10 -7.50 5.92
C SER A 245 -10.73 -8.98 5.97
N ALA A 246 -10.90 -9.70 4.85
CA ALA A 246 -10.37 -11.04 4.69
C ALA A 246 -8.83 -11.07 4.81
N ASN A 247 -8.17 -9.96 4.45
CA ASN A 247 -6.72 -9.77 4.55
C ASN A 247 -6.27 -9.22 5.91
N ALA A 248 -7.18 -9.13 6.89
CA ALA A 248 -6.83 -8.69 8.22
C ALA A 248 -5.88 -9.68 8.89
N VAL A 249 -4.89 -9.16 9.62
CA VAL A 249 -3.84 -9.96 10.24
C VAL A 249 -4.08 -10.18 11.72
N SER A 250 -3.44 -11.20 12.31
CA SER A 250 -3.44 -11.33 13.77
C SER A 250 -2.69 -10.18 14.43
N GLN A 251 -2.96 -9.87 15.71
CA GLN A 251 -2.19 -8.85 16.45
C GLN A 251 -0.68 -9.17 16.48
N SER A 252 -0.29 -10.45 16.49
CA SER A 252 1.14 -10.83 16.45
C SER A 252 1.75 -10.55 15.09
N THR A 253 1.00 -10.78 14.00
CA THR A 253 1.43 -10.44 12.65
C THR A 253 1.52 -8.91 12.48
N GLN A 254 0.54 -8.14 12.99
CA GLN A 254 0.59 -6.68 13.00
C GLN A 254 1.86 -6.15 13.70
N ALA A 255 2.19 -6.69 14.88
CA ALA A 255 3.43 -6.38 15.59
C ALA A 255 4.70 -6.76 14.79
N THR A 256 4.68 -7.91 14.10
CA THR A 256 5.80 -8.36 13.28
C THR A 256 6.03 -7.45 12.07
N ILE A 257 4.95 -7.03 11.39
CA ILE A 257 5.00 -6.08 10.28
C ILE A 257 5.63 -4.76 10.76
N LEU A 258 5.17 -4.22 11.88
CA LEU A 258 5.76 -3.01 12.47
C LEU A 258 7.26 -3.17 12.74
N SER A 259 7.67 -4.26 13.39
CA SER A 259 9.09 -4.50 13.71
C SER A 259 9.96 -4.65 12.46
N GLN A 260 9.50 -5.36 11.43
CA GLN A 260 10.24 -5.50 10.19
C GLN A 260 10.33 -4.19 9.42
N ALA A 261 9.24 -3.44 9.37
CA ALA A 261 9.18 -2.15 8.69
C ALA A 261 10.19 -1.16 9.30
N VAL A 262 10.26 -1.07 10.62
CA VAL A 262 11.26 -0.24 11.32
C VAL A 262 12.67 -0.74 11.05
N GLY A 263 12.94 -2.04 11.19
CA GLY A 263 14.28 -2.59 10.97
C GLY A 263 14.78 -2.41 9.52
N LEU A 264 13.89 -2.48 8.53
CA LEU A 264 14.23 -2.17 7.14
C LEU A 264 14.51 -0.69 6.95
N ALA A 265 13.64 0.19 7.46
CA ALA A 265 13.84 1.63 7.35
C ALA A 265 15.15 2.10 8.01
N GLU A 266 15.50 1.58 9.19
CA GLU A 266 16.77 1.86 9.88
C GLU A 266 17.99 1.35 9.11
N SER A 267 17.83 0.32 8.27
CA SER A 267 18.91 -0.21 7.44
C SER A 267 19.21 0.66 6.20
N TYR A 268 18.30 1.56 5.84
CA TYR A 268 18.44 2.45 4.69
C TYR A 268 18.98 3.81 5.13
N ASP A 269 20.15 4.20 4.63
CA ASP A 269 20.74 5.52 4.88
C ASP A 269 19.96 6.69 4.25
N TRP A 270 19.00 6.38 3.37
CA TRP A 270 18.14 7.32 2.66
C TRP A 270 16.69 7.33 3.15
N ALA A 271 16.30 6.44 4.07
CA ALA A 271 14.92 6.44 4.57
C ALA A 271 14.69 7.63 5.51
N GLY A 272 13.53 8.26 5.38
CA GLY A 272 13.02 9.22 6.35
C GLY A 272 12.31 8.53 7.52
N PRO A 273 11.43 9.26 8.22
CA PRO A 273 10.58 8.70 9.27
C PRO A 273 9.63 7.62 8.75
N LEU A 274 9.15 6.80 9.68
CA LEU A 274 8.12 5.80 9.45
C LEU A 274 6.90 6.10 10.30
N LEU A 275 5.78 6.37 9.62
CA LEU A 275 4.55 6.81 10.25
C LEU A 275 3.50 5.70 10.22
N TRP A 276 3.24 5.13 11.40
CA TRP A 276 2.29 4.04 11.54
C TRP A 276 0.85 4.54 11.44
N TYR A 277 0.07 3.96 10.52
CA TYR A 277 -1.37 4.11 10.44
C TYR A 277 -2.02 2.92 11.16
N SER A 278 -2.73 3.11 12.27
CA SER A 278 -2.99 4.37 12.99
C SER A 278 -2.90 4.17 14.50
N TYR A 279 -3.24 5.18 15.30
CA TYR A 279 -3.18 5.07 16.76
C TYR A 279 -4.27 4.18 17.35
N LYS A 280 -5.55 4.43 17.02
CA LYS A 280 -6.70 3.80 17.67
C LYS A 280 -7.72 3.29 16.66
N ASP A 281 -8.19 2.08 16.90
CA ASP A 281 -9.31 1.50 16.16
C ASP A 281 -10.59 2.29 16.40
N ARG A 282 -11.29 2.61 15.32
CA ARG A 282 -12.66 3.15 15.38
C ARG A 282 -13.67 2.08 15.82
N GLY A 283 -13.36 0.81 15.57
CA GLY A 283 -14.27 -0.32 15.79
C GLY A 283 -15.46 -0.31 14.82
N GLY A 284 -16.55 -0.98 15.18
CA GLY A 284 -17.72 -1.06 14.30
C GLY A 284 -17.72 -2.29 13.40
N ALA A 285 -18.10 -2.14 12.13
CA ALA A 285 -18.35 -3.27 11.23
C ALA A 285 -17.06 -4.07 10.96
N SER A 286 -17.19 -5.40 10.96
CA SER A 286 -16.08 -6.32 10.66
C SER A 286 -15.75 -6.44 9.17
N THR A 287 -16.27 -5.54 8.33
CA THR A 287 -16.11 -5.54 6.86
C THR A 287 -15.47 -4.26 6.32
N ASP A 288 -14.94 -3.41 7.21
CA ASP A 288 -14.19 -2.22 6.83
C ASP A 288 -12.84 -2.22 7.54
N PRO A 289 -11.72 -2.52 6.84
CA PRO A 289 -10.39 -2.62 7.45
C PRO A 289 -9.90 -1.30 8.06
N GLU A 290 -10.37 -0.16 7.55
CA GLU A 290 -9.95 1.19 8.02
C GLU A 290 -10.19 1.39 9.52
N ASN A 291 -11.13 0.65 10.10
CA ASN A 291 -11.47 0.78 11.51
C ASN A 291 -10.56 -0.02 12.45
N TRP A 292 -9.57 -0.76 11.93
CA TRP A 292 -8.86 -1.80 12.69
C TRP A 292 -7.32 -1.78 12.60
N PHE A 293 -6.75 -0.68 12.10
CA PHE A 293 -5.31 -0.45 11.98
C PHE A 293 -4.59 -0.05 13.28
N GLY A 294 -5.36 0.35 14.30
CA GLY A 294 -4.87 0.97 15.53
C GLY A 294 -3.85 0.14 16.29
N LEU A 295 -2.97 0.80 17.02
CA LEU A 295 -2.19 0.23 18.12
C LEU A 295 -3.07 -0.04 19.36
N ILE A 296 -4.17 0.69 19.48
CA ILE A 296 -5.17 0.56 20.55
C ILE A 296 -6.50 0.10 19.94
N GLY A 297 -7.17 -0.85 20.59
CA GLY A 297 -8.52 -1.30 20.24
C GLY A 297 -9.59 -0.25 20.54
N PRO A 298 -10.84 -0.46 20.07
CA PRO A 298 -11.91 0.53 20.23
C PRO A 298 -12.31 0.76 21.69
N ASP A 299 -12.08 -0.22 22.56
CA ASP A 299 -12.33 -0.17 24.00
C ASP A 299 -11.16 0.40 24.83
N GLY A 300 -10.09 0.85 24.17
CA GLY A 300 -8.87 1.34 24.83
C GLY A 300 -7.86 0.23 25.17
N THR A 301 -8.12 -1.02 24.82
CA THR A 301 -7.17 -2.12 25.04
C THR A 301 -5.95 -1.95 24.13
N ARG A 302 -4.74 -1.94 24.71
CA ARG A 302 -3.49 -1.89 23.95
C ARG A 302 -3.23 -3.23 23.23
N LYS A 303 -2.97 -3.19 21.92
CA LYS A 303 -2.64 -4.39 21.12
C LYS A 303 -1.16 -4.75 21.26
N LEU A 304 -0.77 -5.92 20.74
CA LEU A 304 0.64 -6.33 20.70
C LEU A 304 1.54 -5.35 19.93
N ALA A 305 1.02 -4.72 18.87
CA ALA A 305 1.75 -3.70 18.12
C ALA A 305 2.08 -2.46 18.97
N TYR A 306 1.23 -2.10 19.95
CA TYR A 306 1.52 -1.01 20.89
C TYR A 306 2.81 -1.26 21.68
N ALA A 307 2.93 -2.46 22.28
CA ALA A 307 4.10 -2.82 23.06
C ALA A 307 5.36 -2.88 22.19
N THR A 308 5.21 -3.35 20.95
CA THR A 308 6.28 -3.41 19.95
C THR A 308 6.75 -2.01 19.56
N PHE A 309 5.83 -1.10 19.23
CA PHE A 309 6.12 0.30 18.95
C PHE A 309 6.92 0.94 20.10
N GLN A 310 6.43 0.77 21.33
CA GLN A 310 7.09 1.36 22.50
C GLN A 310 8.49 0.82 22.74
N ALA A 311 8.74 -0.47 22.44
CA ALA A 311 10.08 -1.04 22.56
C ALA A 311 11.04 -0.43 21.53
N LEU A 312 10.63 -0.39 20.25
CA LEU A 312 11.44 0.17 19.16
C LEU A 312 11.72 1.67 19.36
N ALA A 313 10.71 2.45 19.75
CA ALA A 313 10.88 3.88 20.02
C ALA A 313 11.84 4.16 21.20
N ARG A 314 11.89 3.26 22.21
CA ARG A 314 12.87 3.36 23.29
C ARG A 314 14.28 3.04 22.80
N GLU A 315 14.45 2.05 21.95
CA GLU A 315 15.75 1.70 21.34
C GLU A 315 16.29 2.90 20.56
N GLN A 316 15.47 3.49 19.67
CA GLN A 316 15.78 4.73 18.94
C GLN A 316 16.11 5.92 19.87
N GLY A 317 15.44 6.00 21.03
CA GLY A 317 15.68 7.04 22.03
C GLY A 317 16.96 6.85 22.85
N THR A 318 17.46 5.61 22.99
CA THR A 318 18.70 5.31 23.72
C THR A 318 19.96 5.45 22.88
N GLU A 319 19.86 5.41 21.55
CA GLU A 319 20.99 5.66 20.64
C GLU A 319 21.42 7.13 20.54
N GLY A 320 20.69 8.05 21.19
CA GLY A 320 21.09 9.46 21.33
C GLY A 320 22.39 9.70 22.11
N GLU A 321 22.97 8.65 22.73
CA GLU A 321 24.32 8.65 23.30
C GLU A 321 25.18 7.61 22.55
N ALA A 322 25.69 8.00 21.37
CA ALA A 322 26.41 7.10 20.47
C ALA A 322 27.59 6.37 21.14
N PRO A 323 27.66 5.02 21.09
CA PRO A 323 28.93 4.34 21.13
C PRO A 323 29.53 4.33 19.72
N VAL A 324 30.79 4.71 19.62
CA VAL A 324 31.61 4.61 18.41
C VAL A 324 31.51 3.19 17.84
N VAL A 325 30.84 3.06 16.68
CA VAL A 325 30.74 1.78 15.95
C VAL A 325 32.07 1.54 15.25
N THR A 326 32.88 0.63 15.78
CA THR A 326 33.86 -0.08 14.95
C THR A 326 33.11 -0.97 13.96
N PRO A 327 33.55 -1.07 12.69
CA PRO A 327 32.83 -1.83 11.67
C PRO A 327 32.77 -3.32 12.08
N THR A 328 31.57 -3.75 12.48
CA THR A 328 31.23 -5.16 12.64
C THR A 328 31.12 -5.76 11.23
N PRO A 329 31.69 -6.96 10.97
CA PRO A 329 31.65 -7.56 9.65
C PRO A 329 30.21 -7.76 9.17
N THR A 330 30.01 -7.58 7.87
CA THR A 330 28.80 -7.89 7.11
C THR A 330 28.08 -9.11 7.69
N PRO A 331 26.78 -9.02 8.04
CA PRO A 331 26.05 -10.18 8.52
C PRO A 331 26.14 -11.27 7.46
N ALA A 332 26.61 -12.44 7.87
CA ALA A 332 26.51 -13.65 7.05
C ALA A 332 25.02 -13.87 6.71
N PRO A 333 24.70 -14.41 5.52
CA PRO A 333 23.32 -14.64 5.12
C PRO A 333 22.60 -15.43 6.22
N THR A 334 21.52 -14.86 6.75
CA THR A 334 20.62 -15.52 7.70
C THR A 334 20.16 -16.84 7.07
N PRO A 335 20.20 -17.97 7.81
CA PRO A 335 19.71 -19.24 7.27
C PRO A 335 18.25 -19.09 6.84
N THR A 336 17.95 -19.62 5.66
CA THR A 336 16.60 -19.77 5.09
C THR A 336 15.60 -20.16 6.19
N PRO A 337 14.44 -19.50 6.29
CA PRO A 337 13.41 -19.89 7.26
C PRO A 337 13.15 -21.39 7.09
N THR A 338 13.13 -22.12 8.19
CA THR A 338 12.76 -23.53 8.16
C THR A 338 11.33 -23.60 7.63
N PRO A 339 11.06 -24.28 6.49
CA PRO A 339 9.71 -24.39 5.96
C PRO A 339 8.83 -25.07 7.01
N THR A 340 7.79 -24.36 7.46
CA THR A 340 6.75 -24.93 8.33
C THR A 340 5.99 -25.96 7.50
N GLN A 341 6.22 -27.23 7.84
CA GLN A 341 5.66 -28.48 7.29
C GLN A 341 5.31 -28.46 5.79
N THR A 342 6.13 -29.17 5.01
CA THR A 342 5.77 -29.69 3.69
C THR A 342 4.96 -30.98 3.86
N PRO A 343 3.62 -31.00 3.73
CA PRO A 343 2.89 -32.23 3.58
C PRO A 343 3.13 -32.77 2.17
N THR A 344 4.06 -33.72 2.01
CA THR A 344 3.97 -34.68 0.90
C THR A 344 2.85 -35.64 1.24
N PHE A 345 1.67 -35.49 0.64
CA PHE A 345 0.55 -36.37 0.92
C PHE A 345 0.64 -37.65 0.07
N SER A 346 0.38 -38.81 0.67
CA SER A 346 0.62 -40.13 0.06
C SER A 346 -0.53 -40.64 -0.83
N GLY A 347 -1.44 -39.77 -1.25
CA GLY A 347 -2.63 -40.08 -2.03
C GLY A 347 -2.73 -39.26 -3.33
N TYR A 348 -3.94 -39.12 -3.86
CA TYR A 348 -4.24 -38.28 -5.03
C TYR A 348 -5.09 -37.04 -4.70
N ARG A 349 -5.45 -36.81 -3.43
CA ARG A 349 -6.19 -35.62 -2.99
C ARG A 349 -5.58 -34.98 -1.74
N TYR A 350 -5.45 -33.66 -1.75
CA TYR A 350 -5.16 -32.82 -0.59
C TYR A 350 -6.19 -31.70 -0.48
N ASP A 351 -6.67 -31.49 0.74
CA ASP A 351 -7.54 -30.37 1.10
C ASP A 351 -6.79 -29.59 2.20
N GLY A 352 -6.26 -28.43 1.86
CA GLY A 352 -5.52 -27.58 2.78
C GLY A 352 -6.42 -26.77 3.70
N THR A 353 -5.79 -25.89 4.47
CA THR A 353 -6.35 -25.28 5.68
C THR A 353 -6.54 -23.78 5.50
N SER A 354 -6.68 -23.03 6.60
CA SER A 354 -6.71 -21.57 6.53
C SER A 354 -5.33 -20.91 6.66
N ALA A 355 -4.26 -21.69 6.75
CA ALA A 355 -2.89 -21.21 6.79
C ALA A 355 -2.28 -21.26 5.40
N SER A 356 -1.26 -20.43 5.14
CA SER A 356 -0.39 -20.56 3.97
C SER A 356 0.42 -21.85 4.04
N GLU A 357 0.29 -22.71 3.04
CA GLU A 357 0.90 -24.03 2.97
C GLU A 357 1.73 -24.18 1.68
N THR A 358 2.81 -24.97 1.75
CA THR A 358 3.47 -25.48 0.54
C THR A 358 3.05 -26.93 0.37
N ILE A 359 2.18 -27.17 -0.61
CA ILE A 359 1.59 -28.47 -0.87
C ILE A 359 2.25 -29.06 -2.12
N ILE A 360 2.88 -30.22 -1.94
CA ILE A 360 3.61 -30.89 -3.01
C ILE A 360 2.90 -32.20 -3.33
N GLY A 361 2.40 -32.29 -4.55
CA GLY A 361 1.88 -33.49 -5.18
C GLY A 361 2.97 -34.49 -5.52
N ASN A 362 2.62 -35.48 -6.32
CA ASN A 362 3.46 -36.63 -6.65
C ASN A 362 3.39 -36.94 -8.14
N ASP A 363 3.84 -38.14 -8.54
CA ASP A 363 3.89 -38.54 -9.95
C ASP A 363 2.51 -39.01 -10.51
N GLN A 364 1.42 -38.89 -9.74
CA GLN A 364 0.06 -39.27 -10.13
C GLN A 364 -0.79 -38.03 -10.38
N ALA A 365 -1.89 -38.18 -11.13
CA ALA A 365 -2.94 -37.17 -11.20
C ALA A 365 -3.48 -36.82 -9.81
N ASN A 366 -3.24 -35.59 -9.36
CA ASN A 366 -3.55 -35.05 -8.06
C ASN A 366 -4.73 -34.08 -8.11
N TYR A 367 -5.43 -33.97 -6.99
CA TYR A 367 -6.43 -32.95 -6.72
C TYR A 367 -5.93 -32.19 -5.49
N ILE A 368 -5.47 -30.97 -5.68
CA ILE A 368 -4.90 -30.14 -4.63
C ILE A 368 -5.77 -28.91 -4.48
N GLN A 369 -6.25 -28.69 -3.26
CA GLN A 369 -7.02 -27.52 -2.89
C GLN A 369 -6.28 -26.79 -1.78
N GLY A 370 -5.86 -25.55 -2.03
CA GLY A 370 -5.01 -24.74 -1.15
C GLY A 370 -5.71 -24.40 0.15
N GLY A 371 -6.80 -23.63 0.09
CA GLY A 371 -7.53 -23.32 1.31
C GLY A 371 -7.92 -21.86 1.43
N ARG A 372 -7.50 -21.21 2.51
CA ARG A 372 -7.67 -19.75 2.66
C ARG A 372 -6.38 -18.96 2.77
N GLY A 373 -5.24 -19.64 2.90
CA GLY A 373 -3.95 -18.98 3.00
C GLY A 373 -3.37 -18.73 1.61
N ASP A 374 -2.28 -17.98 1.55
CA ASP A 374 -1.48 -17.89 0.32
C ASP A 374 -0.66 -19.17 0.16
N ASP A 375 -1.11 -20.06 -0.70
CA ASP A 375 -0.58 -21.41 -0.83
C ASP A 375 0.36 -21.54 -2.02
N ILE A 376 1.37 -22.39 -1.89
CA ILE A 376 2.19 -22.85 -3.01
C ILE A 376 1.74 -24.27 -3.35
N LEU A 377 1.03 -24.43 -4.46
CA LEU A 377 0.56 -25.72 -4.95
C LEU A 377 1.47 -26.22 -6.08
N LEU A 378 2.16 -27.33 -5.84
CA LEU A 378 3.00 -28.00 -6.82
C LEU A 378 2.33 -29.33 -7.21
N GLY A 379 1.78 -29.45 -8.42
CA GLY A 379 1.08 -30.65 -8.89
C GLY A 379 2.02 -31.85 -9.05
N GLY A 380 3.12 -31.67 -9.77
CA GLY A 380 4.16 -32.68 -9.91
C GLY A 380 4.15 -33.32 -11.29
N LYS A 381 3.80 -34.59 -11.41
CA LYS A 381 3.53 -35.20 -12.73
C LYS A 381 2.13 -35.79 -12.74
N GLY A 382 1.59 -35.98 -13.94
CA GLY A 382 0.24 -36.46 -14.13
C GLY A 382 -0.68 -35.30 -14.47
N ASP A 383 -1.95 -35.59 -14.76
CA ASP A 383 -2.92 -34.56 -15.09
C ASP A 383 -3.56 -34.04 -13.79
N ASP A 384 -3.05 -32.95 -13.26
CA ASP A 384 -3.37 -32.42 -11.94
C ASP A 384 -4.54 -31.43 -11.96
N VAL A 385 -5.22 -31.31 -10.83
CA VAL A 385 -6.27 -30.31 -10.58
C VAL A 385 -5.84 -29.46 -9.40
N LEU A 386 -5.53 -28.20 -9.65
CA LEU A 386 -5.08 -27.24 -8.65
C LEU A 386 -6.17 -26.19 -8.43
N ILE A 387 -6.59 -26.01 -7.19
CA ILE A 387 -7.56 -25.01 -6.76
C ILE A 387 -6.90 -24.21 -5.64
N GLY A 388 -6.44 -22.99 -5.91
CA GLY A 388 -5.93 -22.10 -4.87
C GLY A 388 -6.98 -21.83 -3.78
N GLN A 389 -8.15 -21.37 -4.25
CA GLN A 389 -9.22 -20.78 -3.44
C GLN A 389 -8.81 -19.39 -2.94
N TRP A 390 -8.95 -19.10 -1.63
CA TRP A 390 -8.72 -17.76 -1.11
C TRP A 390 -7.25 -17.60 -0.75
N GLY A 391 -6.73 -16.38 -0.91
CA GLY A 391 -5.30 -16.13 -0.84
C GLY A 391 -4.80 -15.75 -2.23
N ASN A 392 -3.57 -15.28 -2.33
CA ASN A 392 -2.85 -15.15 -3.58
C ASN A 392 -1.95 -16.39 -3.73
N ASP A 393 -2.44 -17.38 -4.47
CA ASP A 393 -1.80 -18.68 -4.55
C ASP A 393 -0.77 -18.75 -5.68
N ILE A 394 0.29 -19.52 -5.48
CA ILE A 394 1.27 -19.86 -6.52
C ILE A 394 0.99 -21.30 -6.97
N LEU A 395 0.51 -21.44 -8.20
CA LEU A 395 0.09 -22.70 -8.78
C LEU A 395 1.12 -23.14 -9.83
N THR A 396 1.65 -24.34 -9.67
CA THR A 396 2.59 -24.98 -10.61
C THR A 396 2.02 -26.35 -10.97
N GLY A 397 1.59 -26.54 -12.21
CA GLY A 397 1.02 -27.81 -12.67
C GLY A 397 2.06 -28.91 -12.69
N GLY A 398 3.21 -28.63 -13.30
CA GLY A 398 4.27 -29.58 -13.55
C GLY A 398 4.09 -30.29 -14.88
N ALA A 399 4.39 -31.59 -14.92
CA ALA A 399 4.35 -32.36 -16.16
C ALA A 399 3.02 -33.06 -16.34
N GLY A 400 2.21 -32.64 -17.29
CA GLY A 400 0.92 -33.27 -17.55
C GLY A 400 0.02 -32.40 -18.40
N LYS A 401 -1.29 -32.63 -18.29
CA LYS A 401 -2.31 -31.67 -18.71
C LYS A 401 -3.09 -31.24 -17.50
N ASP A 402 -2.68 -30.10 -16.96
CA ASP A 402 -3.12 -29.66 -15.66
C ASP A 402 -4.33 -28.72 -15.76
N ARG A 403 -5.08 -28.64 -14.67
CA ARG A 403 -6.28 -27.83 -14.59
C ARG A 403 -6.24 -26.91 -13.39
N PHE A 404 -6.19 -25.61 -13.65
CA PHE A 404 -6.24 -24.55 -12.64
C PHE A 404 -7.68 -24.08 -12.50
N VAL A 405 -8.31 -24.40 -11.38
CA VAL A 405 -9.77 -24.29 -11.22
C VAL A 405 -10.15 -23.13 -10.30
N TYR A 406 -11.07 -22.31 -10.79
CA TYR A 406 -11.53 -21.08 -10.20
C TYR A 406 -13.06 -21.12 -10.06
N LYS A 407 -13.57 -20.89 -8.83
CA LYS A 407 -15.00 -21.10 -8.51
C LYS A 407 -15.71 -19.93 -7.84
N ASP A 408 -14.97 -18.99 -7.25
CA ASP A 408 -15.56 -17.85 -6.55
C ASP A 408 -14.71 -16.59 -6.78
N PRO A 409 -15.09 -15.67 -7.68
CA PRO A 409 -14.30 -14.49 -8.03
C PRO A 409 -13.99 -13.60 -6.82
N ALA A 410 -14.84 -13.60 -5.79
CA ALA A 410 -14.62 -12.81 -4.58
C ALA A 410 -13.53 -13.39 -3.66
N GLY A 411 -13.17 -14.66 -3.85
CA GLY A 411 -12.25 -15.39 -3.01
C GLY A 411 -11.13 -16.05 -3.79
N MET A 412 -10.66 -15.49 -4.90
CA MET A 412 -9.53 -16.01 -5.72
C MET A 412 -8.19 -15.32 -5.46
N GLY A 413 -8.20 -14.24 -4.66
CA GLY A 413 -7.07 -13.31 -4.55
C GLY A 413 -6.41 -13.00 -5.90
N TRP A 414 -5.08 -12.94 -5.90
CA TRP A 414 -4.20 -12.66 -7.03
C TRP A 414 -3.33 -13.89 -7.33
N ASP A 415 -3.96 -14.96 -7.78
CA ASP A 415 -3.25 -16.19 -8.09
C ASP A 415 -2.27 -16.04 -9.26
N THR A 416 -1.15 -16.74 -9.15
CA THR A 416 -0.12 -16.86 -10.17
C THR A 416 0.05 -18.30 -10.60
N ILE A 417 -0.19 -18.59 -11.87
CA ILE A 417 0.19 -19.84 -12.52
C ILE A 417 1.61 -19.69 -13.08
N THR A 418 2.54 -20.55 -12.67
CA THR A 418 3.98 -20.34 -12.94
C THR A 418 4.50 -21.07 -14.18
N ASP A 419 3.80 -22.09 -14.66
CA ASP A 419 4.29 -23.01 -15.69
C ASP A 419 3.22 -23.44 -16.69
N PHE A 420 2.24 -22.57 -16.99
CA PHE A 420 1.16 -22.92 -17.92
C PHE A 420 1.71 -23.38 -19.28
N GLU A 421 1.49 -24.65 -19.61
CA GLU A 421 1.96 -25.28 -20.83
C GLU A 421 0.80 -25.65 -21.77
N LYS A 422 1.15 -25.95 -23.03
CA LYS A 422 0.18 -26.34 -24.04
C LYS A 422 -0.47 -27.68 -23.67
N GLY A 423 -1.74 -27.65 -23.31
CA GLY A 423 -2.51 -28.82 -22.90
C GLY A 423 -3.20 -28.60 -21.56
N ASP A 424 -2.68 -27.66 -20.77
CA ASP A 424 -3.29 -27.20 -19.52
C ASP A 424 -4.54 -26.38 -19.79
N ARG A 425 -5.37 -26.24 -18.76
CA ARG A 425 -6.60 -25.44 -18.84
C ARG A 425 -6.85 -24.63 -17.59
N ILE A 426 -7.32 -23.40 -17.79
CA ILE A 426 -7.93 -22.60 -16.74
C ILE A 426 -9.44 -22.91 -16.74
N ASP A 427 -9.93 -23.48 -15.65
CA ASP A 427 -11.32 -23.88 -15.48
C ASP A 427 -12.09 -22.80 -14.71
N LEU A 428 -12.97 -22.10 -15.43
CA LEU A 428 -13.80 -21.02 -14.93
C LEU A 428 -15.28 -21.43 -14.85
N THR A 429 -15.60 -22.72 -15.05
CA THR A 429 -16.98 -23.22 -15.05
C THR A 429 -17.69 -23.08 -13.71
N GLY A 430 -16.96 -22.72 -12.65
CA GLY A 430 -17.53 -22.42 -11.34
C GLY A 430 -17.97 -20.97 -11.16
N ILE A 431 -17.66 -20.07 -12.09
CA ILE A 431 -17.96 -18.64 -12.00
C ILE A 431 -19.12 -18.29 -12.93
N ASP A 432 -20.17 -17.68 -12.40
CA ASP A 432 -21.22 -17.08 -13.22
C ASP A 432 -20.68 -15.82 -13.91
N ALA A 433 -20.54 -15.87 -15.23
CA ALA A 433 -19.93 -14.83 -16.04
C ALA A 433 -20.76 -13.53 -16.11
N ASN A 434 -21.97 -13.48 -15.55
CA ASN A 434 -22.77 -12.25 -15.54
C ASN A 434 -23.60 -12.07 -14.26
N SER A 435 -23.04 -11.34 -13.30
CA SER A 435 -23.66 -11.07 -11.99
C SER A 435 -24.97 -10.28 -12.04
N ARG A 436 -25.34 -9.73 -13.20
CA ARG A 436 -26.58 -8.94 -13.40
C ARG A 436 -27.74 -9.75 -13.96
N VAL A 437 -27.51 -11.01 -14.34
CA VAL A 437 -28.54 -11.88 -14.92
C VAL A 437 -28.66 -13.13 -14.05
N ALA A 438 -29.90 -13.56 -13.79
CA ALA A 438 -30.13 -14.73 -12.96
C ALA A 438 -29.79 -16.02 -13.73
N GLY A 439 -29.02 -16.91 -13.10
CA GLY A 439 -28.63 -18.21 -13.66
C GLY A 439 -27.13 -18.42 -13.54
N ASP A 440 -26.59 -19.31 -14.36
CA ASP A 440 -25.15 -19.52 -14.53
C ASP A 440 -24.80 -19.26 -16.00
N GLN A 441 -24.07 -18.19 -16.28
CA GLN A 441 -23.72 -17.75 -17.63
C GLN A 441 -22.28 -18.12 -17.96
N ALA A 442 -22.07 -18.65 -19.17
CA ALA A 442 -20.74 -18.94 -19.68
C ALA A 442 -20.00 -17.66 -20.10
N PHE A 443 -18.69 -17.65 -19.91
CA PHE A 443 -17.84 -16.61 -20.48
C PHE A 443 -17.79 -16.69 -22.00
N LYS A 444 -17.56 -15.54 -22.60
CA LYS A 444 -17.18 -15.39 -24.00
C LYS A 444 -15.69 -15.02 -24.04
N PHE A 445 -14.86 -15.97 -24.49
CA PHE A 445 -13.46 -15.65 -24.76
C PHE A 445 -13.35 -14.68 -25.96
N ILE A 446 -12.69 -13.55 -25.74
CA ILE A 446 -12.50 -12.49 -26.73
C ILE A 446 -11.04 -12.33 -27.19
N GLY A 447 -10.15 -13.22 -26.75
CA GLY A 447 -8.72 -13.13 -27.06
C GLY A 447 -8.07 -11.94 -26.36
N SER A 448 -7.21 -11.23 -27.08
CA SER A 448 -6.51 -10.04 -26.58
C SER A 448 -7.30 -8.73 -26.78
N ALA A 449 -8.61 -8.82 -27.07
CA ALA A 449 -9.48 -7.66 -27.16
C ALA A 449 -9.82 -7.15 -25.75
N TRP A 450 -10.13 -5.86 -25.65
CA TRP A 450 -10.55 -5.24 -24.40
C TRP A 450 -11.93 -5.74 -23.95
N LEU A 451 -12.08 -5.97 -22.64
CA LEU A 451 -13.36 -6.25 -22.00
C LEU A 451 -14.31 -5.08 -22.26
N ALA A 452 -15.49 -5.37 -22.82
CA ALA A 452 -16.43 -4.34 -23.25
C ALA A 452 -17.80 -4.47 -22.60
N LYS A 453 -18.11 -5.64 -22.04
CA LYS A 453 -19.39 -5.99 -21.42
C LYS A 453 -19.23 -7.22 -20.54
N SER A 454 -20.27 -7.48 -19.75
CA SER A 454 -20.35 -8.69 -18.93
C SER A 454 -20.21 -9.95 -19.77
N ALA A 455 -19.65 -10.97 -19.13
CA ALA A 455 -19.22 -12.26 -19.66
C ALA A 455 -18.03 -12.21 -20.62
N ASP A 456 -17.41 -11.06 -20.89
CA ASP A 456 -16.17 -11.05 -21.66
C ASP A 456 -15.02 -11.66 -20.81
N LEU A 457 -14.25 -12.57 -21.40
CA LEU A 457 -13.00 -13.12 -20.86
C LEU A 457 -11.88 -12.87 -21.87
N GLY A 458 -10.82 -12.20 -21.44
CA GLY A 458 -9.70 -11.85 -22.30
C GLY A 458 -8.36 -12.09 -21.64
N PHE A 459 -7.29 -11.82 -22.39
CA PHE A 459 -5.94 -11.81 -21.85
C PHE A 459 -5.14 -10.58 -22.30
N TYR A 460 -4.18 -10.18 -21.48
CA TYR A 460 -3.26 -9.08 -21.75
C TYR A 460 -1.81 -9.50 -21.43
N GLN A 461 -0.90 -9.28 -22.38
CA GLN A 461 0.52 -9.56 -22.20
C GLN A 461 1.22 -8.33 -21.62
N ASP A 462 1.78 -8.45 -20.42
CA ASP A 462 2.60 -7.43 -19.77
C ASP A 462 4.08 -7.70 -20.05
N ALA A 463 4.57 -7.15 -21.16
CA ALA A 463 5.97 -7.30 -21.57
C ALA A 463 6.98 -6.73 -20.57
N ALA A 464 6.58 -5.75 -19.74
CA ALA A 464 7.46 -5.16 -18.74
C ALA A 464 7.66 -6.09 -17.53
N ARG A 465 6.63 -6.87 -17.20
CA ARG A 465 6.64 -7.83 -16.08
C ARG A 465 6.88 -9.28 -16.51
N GLY A 466 6.94 -9.54 -17.82
CA GLY A 466 7.21 -10.87 -18.37
C GLY A 466 6.07 -11.88 -18.17
N CYS A 467 4.83 -11.42 -17.99
CA CYS A 467 3.68 -12.28 -17.68
C CYS A 467 2.45 -11.96 -18.57
N THR A 468 1.49 -12.87 -18.60
CA THR A 468 0.18 -12.69 -19.20
C THR A 468 -0.90 -12.69 -18.12
N TRP A 469 -1.82 -11.74 -18.20
CA TRP A 469 -2.99 -11.67 -17.33
C TRP A 469 -4.20 -12.25 -18.04
N VAL A 470 -4.95 -13.13 -17.38
CA VAL A 470 -6.27 -13.61 -17.81
C VAL A 470 -7.33 -12.91 -16.95
N GLN A 471 -8.30 -12.27 -17.58
CA GLN A 471 -9.21 -11.34 -16.91
C GLN A 471 -10.65 -11.51 -17.40
N GLY A 472 -11.62 -11.47 -16.49
CA GLY A 472 -13.05 -11.55 -16.81
C GLY A 472 -13.86 -10.40 -16.23
N ASP A 473 -14.82 -9.90 -17.00
CA ASP A 473 -15.81 -8.89 -16.60
C ASP A 473 -17.17 -9.57 -16.37
N LEU A 474 -17.63 -9.58 -15.13
CA LEU A 474 -18.89 -10.17 -14.68
C LEU A 474 -20.01 -9.14 -14.65
N ASN A 475 -19.70 -7.86 -14.42
CA ASN A 475 -20.72 -6.85 -14.14
C ASN A 475 -20.97 -5.90 -15.34
N GLY A 476 -20.10 -5.87 -16.34
CA GLY A 476 -20.21 -5.08 -17.55
C GLY A 476 -19.84 -3.60 -17.39
N ASP A 477 -19.06 -3.25 -16.37
CA ASP A 477 -18.49 -1.93 -16.19
C ASP A 477 -17.20 -1.71 -17.01
N LYS A 478 -16.78 -2.73 -17.77
CA LYS A 478 -15.56 -2.76 -18.60
C LYS A 478 -14.27 -2.86 -17.79
N LEU A 479 -14.40 -3.18 -16.50
CA LEU A 479 -13.30 -3.53 -15.63
C LEU A 479 -13.32 -5.05 -15.44
N TYR A 480 -12.17 -5.61 -15.11
CA TYR A 480 -12.13 -7.02 -14.72
C TYR A 480 -12.64 -7.13 -13.28
N ASP A 481 -13.47 -8.13 -13.00
CA ASP A 481 -13.91 -8.48 -11.65
C ASP A 481 -12.99 -9.55 -11.02
N PHE A 482 -12.21 -10.27 -11.83
CA PHE A 482 -11.11 -11.13 -11.39
C PHE A 482 -9.95 -11.08 -12.39
N SER A 483 -8.74 -11.39 -11.91
CA SER A 483 -7.52 -11.37 -12.71
C SER A 483 -6.58 -12.48 -12.24
N ILE A 484 -6.15 -13.34 -13.15
CA ILE A 484 -5.21 -14.44 -12.90
C ILE A 484 -3.90 -14.10 -13.61
N ARG A 485 -2.79 -14.16 -12.88
CA ARG A 485 -1.46 -14.00 -13.46
C ARG A 485 -0.97 -15.33 -14.00
N VAL A 486 -0.40 -15.33 -15.19
CA VAL A 486 0.28 -16.48 -15.78
C VAL A 486 1.68 -16.05 -16.17
N GLU A 487 2.69 -16.74 -15.66
CA GLU A 487 4.08 -16.42 -15.99
C GLU A 487 4.38 -16.67 -17.47
N GLY A 488 5.19 -15.79 -18.06
CA GLY A 488 5.52 -15.81 -19.47
C GLY A 488 4.56 -14.99 -20.34
N LEU A 489 5.06 -14.58 -21.51
CA LEU A 489 4.27 -13.85 -22.51
C LEU A 489 3.51 -14.83 -23.40
N LEU A 490 2.48 -15.45 -22.82
CA LEU A 490 1.66 -16.47 -23.46
C LEU A 490 0.54 -15.86 -24.30
N THR A 491 0.18 -16.55 -25.38
CA THR A 491 -1.02 -16.28 -26.19
C THR A 491 -2.04 -17.36 -25.89
N PHE A 492 -3.26 -16.98 -25.57
CA PHE A 492 -4.34 -17.91 -25.27
C PHE A 492 -5.34 -18.02 -26.42
N ASP A 493 -5.92 -19.20 -26.58
CA ASP A 493 -7.11 -19.45 -27.37
C ASP A 493 -8.27 -20.01 -26.50
N ALA A 494 -9.48 -20.08 -27.06
CA ALA A 494 -10.65 -20.50 -26.29
C ALA A 494 -10.56 -21.95 -25.75
N SER A 495 -9.67 -22.79 -26.30
CA SER A 495 -9.49 -24.17 -25.88
C SER A 495 -8.59 -24.34 -24.66
N ASP A 496 -7.88 -23.28 -24.26
CA ASP A 496 -7.12 -23.18 -23.02
C ASP A 496 -8.02 -22.93 -21.80
N PHE A 497 -9.32 -22.74 -22.02
CA PHE A 497 -10.30 -22.50 -20.97
C PHE A 497 -11.41 -23.55 -20.94
N LEU A 498 -11.95 -23.79 -19.75
CA LEU A 498 -13.27 -24.40 -19.57
C LEU A 498 -14.23 -23.30 -19.10
N LEU A 499 -15.25 -22.99 -19.93
CA LEU A 499 -16.14 -21.84 -19.79
C LEU A 499 -17.61 -22.23 -19.68
#